data_AF-A0A9X4S5L8-F1
#
_entry.id   AF-A0A9X4S5L8-F1
#
_cell.length_a   1.000
_cell.length_b   1.000
_cell.length_c   1.000
_cell.angle_alpha   90.00
_cell.angle_beta   90.00
_cell.angle_gamma   90.00
#
_symmetry.space_group_name_H-M   'P 1'
#
loop_
_entity.id
_entity.type
_entity.pdbx_description
1 polymer ?
#
loop_
_entity_poly.entity_id
_entity_poly.type
_entity_poly.pdbx_seq_one_letter_code
_entity_poly.pdbx_strand_id
1 'polypeptide(L)'
;MKIELNSIDLLDEGILLLDFVDKLPSGLFLSTKLKNKKMYGEKPQKIFPSNVVESKIYFDISSVSSRYPLRFEIKSDVDFELGDSAIGKEIEKIESSPIQFKVNYCKEKEFYGGKVDVEGKILYEGKNKLLAMKRVKQQFSNEHYPEISDISVIDGMIDLLPEKIIKDLNLADRDILDIFEEDGIGRRFPLKIDGAPPNKWTTISSTDDQIIIYKTKLGNLGLRFAIKNRLNISAISCKDSQIIFSLSHEFSINELYLSNATKNGETSDKRVIKKINFKQINNNLIFDVNEVLSNPESQFQKSFCLIYKESSGNLLRTIKYVDNVLDFSDSYIDLSVRKNFLDEAVVSIRMEQTKSPIKVAVLGSSHTRPMFTSTDYFNPDYKQFFKVVYTQFHSSIRSLVDERKIVYPKEYFEKEHPTAQGYIKTDFQKDFFDKLSESNAEVLLIDVYIDVQMGVFELSNGILSYNTYQAKNEYIAELNDEINLSTIETDVEYINKFKLSLELFKKKLLKIFSENRIIIHLIDMNYSYVSSNGEIMPYKQSTGSISTLNSNALSLNSCLMETFPKAYILDLRDSKYYGDEDMPLGNIPHHFQSGYYQEMLGEFSKIFLKMMNDNKND
;
A
#
# COMPACT_ATOMS: atom_id res chain seq x y z
N MET A 1 -41.62 -15.57 -16.50
CA MET A 1 -42.89 -15.63 -15.76
C MET A 1 -42.60 -15.00 -14.41
N LYS A 2 -43.14 -13.83 -14.12
CA LYS A 2 -42.91 -13.18 -12.82
C LYS A 2 -43.90 -13.77 -11.83
N ILE A 3 -43.42 -14.16 -10.66
CA ILE A 3 -44.26 -14.69 -9.59
C ILE A 3 -44.75 -13.49 -8.77
N GLU A 4 -46.06 -13.42 -8.53
CA GLU A 4 -46.67 -12.35 -7.76
C GLU A 4 -46.59 -12.66 -6.26
N LEU A 5 -46.05 -11.70 -5.51
CA LEU A 5 -45.97 -11.73 -4.04
C LEU A 5 -47.16 -10.93 -3.48
N ASN A 6 -48.06 -11.64 -2.82
CA ASN A 6 -49.32 -11.15 -2.25
C ASN A 6 -49.10 -10.29 -1.00
N SER A 7 -48.26 -10.76 -0.06
CA SER A 7 -47.90 -9.96 1.12
C SER A 7 -46.52 -10.30 1.70
N ILE A 8 -45.96 -9.32 2.42
CA ILE A 8 -44.83 -9.48 3.33
C ILE A 8 -45.29 -8.99 4.69
N ASP A 9 -45.25 -9.86 5.70
CA ASP A 9 -45.73 -9.56 7.04
C ASP A 9 -44.68 -9.95 8.10
N LEU A 10 -44.59 -9.15 9.16
CA LEU A 10 -43.85 -9.51 10.36
C LEU A 10 -44.85 -10.07 11.38
N LEU A 11 -44.67 -11.33 11.75
CA LEU A 11 -45.43 -11.99 12.80
C LEU A 11 -44.72 -11.82 14.15
N ASP A 12 -45.30 -12.37 15.22
CA ASP A 12 -44.73 -12.34 16.56
C ASP A 12 -43.37 -13.07 16.63
N GLU A 13 -42.49 -12.62 17.54
CA GLU A 13 -41.19 -13.22 17.86
C GLU A 13 -40.12 -13.22 16.74
N GLY A 14 -40.25 -12.36 15.73
CA GLY A 14 -39.23 -12.22 14.68
C GLY A 14 -39.36 -13.27 13.58
N ILE A 15 -40.58 -13.68 13.27
CA ILE A 15 -40.90 -14.51 12.11
C ILE A 15 -41.43 -13.62 10.98
N LEU A 16 -40.76 -13.65 9.84
CA LEU A 16 -41.21 -12.96 8.63
C LEU A 16 -41.97 -13.94 7.73
N LEU A 17 -43.14 -13.53 7.23
CA LEU A 17 -43.99 -14.27 6.31
C LEU A 17 -43.97 -13.61 4.93
N LEU A 18 -43.72 -14.40 3.89
CA LEU A 18 -43.94 -14.04 2.49
C LEU A 18 -45.07 -14.92 1.94
N ASP A 19 -46.16 -14.30 1.50
CA ASP A 19 -47.32 -14.99 0.90
C ASP A 19 -47.37 -14.74 -0.61
N PHE A 20 -47.48 -15.80 -1.41
CA PHE A 20 -47.49 -15.75 -2.87
C PHE A 20 -48.89 -16.06 -3.43
N VAL A 21 -49.21 -15.60 -4.64
CA VAL A 21 -50.57 -15.80 -5.20
C VAL A 21 -50.83 -17.25 -5.61
N ASP A 22 -49.91 -17.92 -6.32
CA ASP A 22 -50.18 -19.27 -6.86
C ASP A 22 -48.98 -20.25 -6.88
N LYS A 23 -47.75 -19.77 -7.09
CA LYS A 23 -46.58 -20.66 -7.28
C LYS A 23 -45.42 -20.27 -6.37
N LEU A 24 -44.95 -21.22 -5.57
CA LEU A 24 -43.77 -21.01 -4.74
C LEU A 24 -42.48 -21.00 -5.59
N PRO A 25 -41.60 -20.01 -5.39
CA PRO A 25 -40.28 -19.99 -5.99
C PRO A 25 -39.34 -21.04 -5.37
N SER A 26 -38.51 -21.67 -6.19
CA SER A 26 -37.37 -22.47 -5.73
C SER A 26 -36.18 -21.58 -5.36
N GLY A 27 -35.34 -22.02 -4.42
CA GLY A 27 -34.08 -21.34 -4.10
C GLY A 27 -34.23 -19.97 -3.43
N LEU A 28 -35.39 -19.67 -2.85
CA LEU A 28 -35.64 -18.36 -2.23
C LEU A 28 -34.92 -18.25 -0.88
N PHE A 29 -34.22 -17.12 -0.66
CA PHE A 29 -33.63 -16.76 0.62
C PHE A 29 -33.64 -15.25 0.83
N LEU A 30 -33.56 -14.81 2.09
CA LEU A 30 -33.35 -13.41 2.43
C LEU A 30 -31.86 -13.13 2.56
N SER A 31 -31.40 -12.02 1.98
CA SER A 31 -30.03 -11.54 2.17
C SER A 31 -30.02 -10.22 2.90
N THR A 32 -29.15 -10.07 3.90
CA THR A 32 -28.86 -8.75 4.49
C THR A 32 -27.98 -7.88 3.58
N LYS A 33 -27.43 -8.45 2.50
CA LYS A 33 -26.71 -7.70 1.46
C LYS A 33 -27.67 -7.20 0.39
N LEU A 34 -27.89 -5.90 0.38
CA LEU A 34 -28.66 -5.22 -0.65
C LEU A 34 -27.81 -4.98 -1.91
N LYS A 35 -28.37 -5.25 -3.08
CA LYS A 35 -27.80 -4.87 -4.38
C LYS A 35 -27.64 -3.34 -4.41
N ASN A 36 -26.53 -2.85 -4.95
CA ASN A 36 -26.20 -1.43 -5.10
C ASN A 36 -25.98 -0.64 -3.79
N LYS A 37 -25.85 -1.28 -2.62
CA LYS A 37 -25.40 -0.60 -1.39
C LYS A 37 -24.03 -1.08 -0.94
N LYS A 38 -23.16 -0.13 -0.59
CA LYS A 38 -21.90 -0.41 0.10
C LYS A 38 -22.21 -0.90 1.53
N MET A 39 -21.63 -2.02 1.90
CA MET A 39 -21.67 -2.53 3.27
C MET A 39 -20.46 -2.01 4.03
N TYR A 40 -20.68 -1.53 5.25
CA TYR A 40 -19.62 -1.02 6.13
C TYR A 40 -19.49 -1.94 7.34
N GLY A 41 -18.51 -2.87 7.33
CA GLY A 41 -18.16 -3.71 8.48
C GLY A 41 -19.19 -4.77 8.92
N GLU A 42 -20.27 -4.99 8.17
CA GLU A 42 -21.27 -6.03 8.44
C GLU A 42 -20.95 -7.29 7.61
N LYS A 43 -21.02 -8.48 8.21
CA LYS A 43 -20.98 -9.75 7.45
C LYS A 43 -22.35 -10.01 6.83
N PRO A 44 -22.44 -10.26 5.52
CA PRO A 44 -23.72 -10.53 4.87
C PRO A 44 -24.25 -11.89 5.36
N GLN A 45 -25.49 -11.92 5.82
CA GLN A 45 -26.16 -13.13 6.26
C GLN A 45 -27.16 -13.58 5.19
N LYS A 46 -27.25 -14.90 5.00
CA LYS A 46 -28.26 -15.56 4.19
C LYS A 46 -29.20 -16.29 5.12
N ILE A 47 -30.49 -16.06 4.97
CA ILE A 47 -31.53 -16.65 5.81
C ILE A 47 -32.41 -17.48 4.89
N PHE A 48 -32.41 -18.79 5.13
CA PHE A 48 -33.24 -19.73 4.39
C PHE A 48 -34.62 -19.83 5.04
N PRO A 49 -35.64 -20.29 4.29
CA PRO A 49 -36.97 -20.53 4.84
C PRO A 49 -36.90 -21.46 6.06
N SER A 50 -37.54 -21.06 7.15
CA SER A 50 -37.71 -21.90 8.34
C SER A 50 -38.88 -22.88 8.17
N ASN A 51 -39.91 -22.49 7.40
CA ASN A 51 -41.05 -23.34 7.08
C ASN A 51 -41.71 -22.91 5.77
N VAL A 52 -42.41 -23.82 5.11
CA VAL A 52 -43.13 -23.59 3.86
C VAL A 52 -44.48 -24.31 3.91
N VAL A 53 -45.59 -23.59 3.74
CA VAL A 53 -46.95 -24.13 3.79
C VAL A 53 -47.76 -23.53 2.64
N GLU A 54 -48.21 -24.37 1.70
CA GLU A 54 -48.99 -23.94 0.52
C GLU A 54 -48.31 -22.81 -0.27
N SER A 55 -48.85 -21.59 -0.22
CA SER A 55 -48.31 -20.40 -0.88
C SER A 55 -47.44 -19.52 0.03
N LYS A 56 -47.21 -19.95 1.27
CA LYS A 56 -46.58 -19.15 2.34
C LYS A 56 -45.19 -19.66 2.70
N ILE A 57 -44.24 -18.74 2.77
CA ILE A 57 -42.86 -19.00 3.18
C ILE A 57 -42.56 -18.21 4.45
N TYR A 58 -42.04 -18.90 5.46
CA TYR A 58 -41.67 -18.32 6.75
C TYR A 58 -40.15 -18.22 6.89
N PHE A 59 -39.67 -17.14 7.47
CA PHE A 59 -38.27 -16.91 7.81
C PHE A 59 -38.14 -16.58 9.29
N ASP A 60 -37.25 -17.28 9.99
CA ASP A 60 -36.87 -16.90 11.34
C ASP A 60 -35.71 -15.89 11.29
N ILE A 61 -36.02 -14.63 11.59
CA ILE A 61 -35.04 -13.53 11.65
C ILE A 61 -34.60 -13.22 13.09
N SER A 62 -35.07 -14.00 14.08
CA SER A 62 -34.80 -13.77 15.51
C SER A 62 -33.31 -13.92 15.89
N SER A 63 -32.56 -14.67 15.08
CA SER A 63 -31.10 -14.89 15.25
C SER A 63 -30.23 -13.76 14.67
N VAL A 64 -30.82 -12.82 13.93
CA VAL A 64 -30.11 -11.74 13.25
C VAL A 64 -29.98 -10.53 14.17
N SER A 65 -28.83 -10.40 14.85
CA SER A 65 -28.57 -9.26 15.74
C SER A 65 -28.15 -8.01 14.96
N SER A 66 -28.89 -6.90 15.09
CA SER A 66 -28.54 -5.61 14.49
C SER A 66 -28.87 -4.43 15.43
N ARG A 67 -28.03 -3.38 15.40
CA ARG A 67 -28.28 -2.09 16.09
C ARG A 67 -29.19 -1.15 15.30
N TYR A 68 -29.48 -1.50 14.05
CA TYR A 68 -30.33 -0.75 13.15
C TYR A 68 -31.47 -1.65 12.66
N PRO A 69 -32.59 -1.07 12.19
CA PRO A 69 -33.65 -1.84 11.57
C PRO A 69 -33.10 -2.77 10.48
N LEU A 70 -33.46 -4.05 10.56
CA LEU A 70 -32.95 -5.06 9.65
C LEU A 70 -33.41 -4.76 8.23
N ARG A 71 -32.50 -4.91 7.27
CA ARG A 71 -32.80 -4.73 5.85
C ARG A 71 -32.57 -6.03 5.13
N PHE A 72 -33.50 -6.38 4.26
CA PHE A 72 -33.46 -7.62 3.49
C PHE A 72 -33.68 -7.33 2.02
N GLU A 73 -32.98 -8.10 1.19
CA GLU A 73 -33.30 -8.29 -0.21
C GLU A 73 -33.80 -9.73 -0.39
N ILE A 74 -34.93 -9.89 -1.08
CA ILE A 74 -35.41 -11.21 -1.49
C ILE A 74 -34.56 -11.68 -2.66
N LYS A 75 -33.95 -12.85 -2.52
CA LYS A 75 -33.16 -13.51 -3.57
C LYS A 75 -33.87 -14.78 -4.00
N SER A 76 -33.95 -15.01 -5.30
CA SER A 76 -34.44 -16.26 -5.89
C SER A 76 -33.91 -16.40 -7.31
N ASP A 77 -34.11 -17.58 -7.87
CA ASP A 77 -33.80 -17.95 -9.25
C ASP A 77 -34.86 -17.48 -10.26
N VAL A 78 -35.94 -16.85 -9.77
CA VAL A 78 -37.05 -16.32 -10.57
C VAL A 78 -37.38 -14.88 -10.16
N ASP A 79 -37.84 -14.07 -11.12
CA ASP A 79 -38.23 -12.68 -10.88
C ASP A 79 -39.59 -12.56 -10.18
N PHE A 80 -39.74 -11.53 -9.35
CA PHE A 80 -40.95 -11.23 -8.58
C PHE A 80 -41.52 -9.86 -8.89
N GLU A 81 -42.82 -9.71 -8.65
CA GLU A 81 -43.48 -8.41 -8.50
C GLU A 81 -44.22 -8.36 -7.16
N LEU A 82 -44.13 -7.21 -6.50
CA LEU A 82 -44.81 -6.94 -5.24
C LEU A 82 -46.08 -6.14 -5.55
N GLY A 83 -47.25 -6.66 -5.16
CA GLY A 83 -48.52 -5.95 -5.32
C GLY A 83 -48.57 -4.64 -4.50
N ASP A 84 -49.42 -3.69 -4.93
CA ASP A 84 -49.46 -2.33 -4.38
C ASP A 84 -49.86 -2.25 -2.89
N SER A 85 -50.54 -3.27 -2.36
CA SER A 85 -50.99 -3.38 -0.96
C SER A 85 -50.27 -4.47 -0.15
N ALA A 86 -49.14 -4.97 -0.64
CA ALA A 86 -48.52 -6.21 -0.17
C ALA A 86 -47.54 -6.06 1.02
N ILE A 87 -47.60 -4.98 1.80
CA ILE A 87 -46.63 -4.72 2.89
C ILE A 87 -47.32 -4.51 4.22
N GLY A 88 -47.00 -5.37 5.19
CA GLY A 88 -47.46 -5.28 6.57
C GLY A 88 -46.94 -4.05 7.31
N LYS A 89 -47.64 -3.63 8.37
CA LYS A 89 -47.42 -2.35 9.08
C LYS A 89 -46.01 -2.14 9.65
N GLU A 90 -45.31 -3.22 10.00
CA GLU A 90 -43.96 -3.18 10.60
C GLU A 90 -42.84 -3.26 9.55
N ILE A 91 -43.19 -3.18 8.27
CA ILE A 91 -42.28 -3.32 7.14
C ILE A 91 -42.32 -2.07 6.27
N GLU A 92 -41.15 -1.59 5.88
CA GLU A 92 -40.97 -0.43 5.03
C GLU A 92 -40.31 -0.87 3.71
N LYS A 93 -40.97 -0.63 2.57
CA LYS A 93 -40.40 -0.89 1.24
C LYS A 93 -39.20 0.01 0.98
N ILE A 94 -38.12 -0.55 0.45
CA ILE A 94 -36.95 0.21 -0.02
C ILE A 94 -36.94 0.27 -1.55
N GLU A 95 -37.08 -0.88 -2.22
CA GLU A 95 -36.96 -1.01 -3.68
C GLU A 95 -37.91 -2.09 -4.19
N SER A 96 -38.40 -1.95 -5.42
CA SER A 96 -39.35 -2.91 -6.01
C SER A 96 -38.69 -3.96 -6.89
N SER A 97 -37.50 -3.68 -7.44
CA SER A 97 -36.77 -4.59 -8.32
C SER A 97 -35.24 -4.39 -8.19
N PRO A 98 -34.52 -5.26 -7.46
CA PRO A 98 -35.03 -6.37 -6.65
C PRO A 98 -35.86 -5.88 -5.46
N ILE A 99 -36.75 -6.72 -4.94
CA ILE A 99 -37.57 -6.36 -3.77
C ILE A 99 -36.63 -6.24 -2.56
N GLN A 100 -36.51 -5.02 -2.05
CA GLN A 100 -35.78 -4.69 -0.83
C GLN A 100 -36.73 -4.07 0.18
N PHE A 101 -36.61 -4.45 1.44
CA PHE A 101 -37.44 -3.93 2.50
C PHE A 101 -36.67 -3.85 3.82
N LYS A 102 -37.21 -3.07 4.73
CA LYS A 102 -36.71 -2.86 6.08
C LYS A 102 -37.77 -3.33 7.07
N VAL A 103 -37.33 -4.03 8.10
CA VAL A 103 -38.20 -4.54 9.17
C VAL A 103 -37.90 -3.75 10.42
N ASN A 104 -38.93 -3.18 11.05
CA ASN A 104 -38.81 -2.49 12.33
C ASN A 104 -38.78 -3.49 13.49
N TYR A 105 -37.81 -4.40 13.46
CA TYR A 105 -37.58 -5.40 14.51
C TYR A 105 -36.21 -5.18 15.15
N CYS A 106 -36.21 -4.80 16.44
CA CYS A 106 -35.00 -4.71 17.26
C CYS A 106 -35.18 -5.59 18.50
N LYS A 107 -34.47 -6.73 18.55
CA LYS A 107 -34.27 -7.44 19.82
C LYS A 107 -33.18 -6.70 20.58
N GLU A 108 -33.56 -5.80 21.49
CA GLU A 108 -32.60 -5.19 22.41
C GLU A 108 -31.95 -6.29 23.24
N LYS A 109 -30.65 -6.47 23.06
CA LYS A 109 -29.85 -7.34 23.91
C LYS A 109 -29.62 -6.56 25.21
N GLU A 110 -29.91 -7.16 26.36
CA GLU A 110 -29.47 -6.59 27.63
C GLU A 110 -27.94 -6.56 27.63
N PHE A 111 -27.36 -5.35 27.68
CA PHE A 111 -25.93 -5.15 27.84
C PHE A 111 -25.70 -4.70 29.28
N TYR A 112 -24.77 -5.37 29.96
CA TYR A 112 -24.37 -5.00 31.31
C TYR A 112 -23.39 -3.83 31.23
N GLY A 113 -23.87 -2.62 31.48
CA GLY A 113 -23.02 -1.43 31.53
C GLY A 113 -22.12 -1.42 32.78
N GLY A 114 -20.96 -0.79 32.66
CA GLY A 114 -20.19 -0.41 33.85
C GLY A 114 -20.87 0.76 34.58
N LYS A 115 -20.72 0.85 35.90
CA LYS A 115 -21.18 1.97 36.72
C LYS A 115 -20.00 2.61 37.42
N VAL A 116 -19.96 3.95 37.44
CA VAL A 116 -18.96 4.67 38.24
C VAL A 116 -19.48 4.85 39.65
N ASP A 117 -18.74 4.37 40.65
CA ASP A 117 -19.08 4.55 42.05
C ASP A 117 -18.72 5.97 42.56
N VAL A 118 -19.05 6.24 43.83
CA VAL A 118 -18.78 7.54 44.47
C VAL A 118 -17.29 7.86 44.64
N GLU A 119 -16.41 6.86 44.57
CA GLU A 119 -14.95 7.00 44.63
C GLU A 119 -14.31 7.12 43.23
N GLY A 120 -15.11 7.00 42.17
CA GLY A 120 -14.66 7.06 40.78
C GLY A 120 -14.15 5.72 40.22
N LYS A 121 -14.34 4.60 40.93
CA LYS A 121 -14.04 3.25 40.45
C LYS A 121 -15.13 2.76 39.50
N ILE A 122 -14.76 1.87 38.59
CA ILE A 122 -15.67 1.35 37.57
C ILE A 122 -16.10 -0.07 37.97
N LEU A 123 -17.34 -0.16 38.44
CA LEU A 123 -18.05 -1.41 38.68
C LEU A 123 -18.48 -2.01 37.35
N TYR A 124 -18.32 -3.32 37.19
CA TYR A 124 -18.80 -4.08 36.05
C TYR A 124 -19.73 -5.19 36.53
N GLU A 125 -21.01 -5.09 36.18
CA GLU A 125 -22.06 -6.02 36.61
C GLU A 125 -22.27 -7.18 35.61
N GLY A 126 -21.51 -7.20 34.52
CA GLY A 126 -21.62 -8.20 33.46
C GLY A 126 -20.80 -9.47 33.70
N LYS A 127 -21.02 -10.46 32.83
CA LYS A 127 -20.31 -11.76 32.84
C LYS A 127 -19.42 -11.96 31.61
N ASN A 128 -19.34 -10.95 30.73
CA ASN A 128 -18.57 -11.05 29.48
C ASN A 128 -17.09 -10.77 29.74
N LYS A 129 -16.24 -11.20 28.81
CA LYS A 129 -14.82 -10.90 28.84
C LYS A 129 -14.61 -9.42 28.50
N LEU A 130 -13.75 -8.72 29.23
CA LEU A 130 -13.39 -7.33 28.91
C LEU A 130 -12.07 -7.26 28.14
N LEU A 131 -12.05 -6.41 27.12
CA LEU A 131 -10.92 -6.21 26.21
C LEU A 131 -10.60 -4.72 26.09
N ALA A 132 -9.31 -4.38 26.13
CA ALA A 132 -8.78 -3.09 25.73
C ALA A 132 -8.35 -3.17 24.27
N MET A 133 -8.79 -2.23 23.45
CA MET A 133 -8.48 -2.21 22.02
C MET A 133 -7.95 -0.83 21.62
N LYS A 134 -6.81 -0.80 20.93
CA LYS A 134 -6.13 0.43 20.49
C LYS A 134 -6.79 1.04 19.26
N ARG A 135 -7.21 2.30 19.35
CA ARG A 135 -7.91 3.01 18.27
C ARG A 135 -6.92 3.46 17.19
N VAL A 136 -7.16 3.03 15.95
CA VAL A 136 -6.31 3.33 14.79
C VAL A 136 -6.78 4.57 13.99
N LYS A 137 -8.06 4.98 14.09
CA LYS A 137 -8.62 6.24 13.51
C LYS A 137 -9.56 6.94 14.50
N GLN A 138 -9.75 8.26 14.38
CA GLN A 138 -10.79 8.99 15.14
C GLN A 138 -12.25 8.61 14.77
N GLN A 139 -12.46 7.61 13.89
CA GLN A 139 -13.78 7.13 13.48
C GLN A 139 -14.06 5.71 13.99
N PHE A 140 -15.30 5.48 14.45
CA PHE A 140 -15.75 4.23 15.05
C PHE A 140 -16.21 3.23 13.98
N SER A 141 -15.35 2.29 13.57
CA SER A 141 -15.79 1.03 12.93
C SER A 141 -14.97 -0.16 13.49
N ASN A 142 -15.55 -1.36 13.51
CA ASN A 142 -14.91 -2.56 14.09
C ASN A 142 -13.66 -3.05 13.32
N GLU A 143 -13.36 -2.49 12.14
CA GLU A 143 -12.17 -2.79 11.33
C GLU A 143 -10.90 -2.03 11.79
N HIS A 144 -10.96 -1.33 12.93
CA HIS A 144 -9.95 -0.37 13.40
C HIS A 144 -9.12 -0.81 14.62
N TYR A 145 -9.08 -2.10 14.94
CA TYR A 145 -8.44 -2.61 16.17
C TYR A 145 -7.68 -3.93 15.94
N PRO A 146 -6.43 -3.89 15.43
CA PRO A 146 -5.63 -5.09 15.16
C PRO A 146 -5.07 -5.75 16.43
N GLU A 147 -4.93 -5.00 17.53
CA GLU A 147 -4.28 -5.42 18.77
C GLU A 147 -5.27 -5.38 19.94
N ILE A 148 -5.19 -6.38 20.82
CA ILE A 148 -6.15 -6.61 21.91
C ILE A 148 -5.39 -6.96 23.18
N SER A 149 -5.79 -6.38 24.30
CA SER A 149 -5.33 -6.77 25.64
C SER A 149 -6.52 -7.16 26.50
N ASP A 150 -6.43 -8.30 27.17
CA ASP A 150 -7.42 -8.71 28.16
C ASP A 150 -7.41 -7.79 29.37
N ILE A 151 -8.60 -7.48 29.90
CA ILE A 151 -8.83 -6.71 31.12
C ILE A 151 -9.46 -7.62 32.17
N SER A 152 -8.93 -7.56 33.38
CA SER A 152 -9.39 -8.37 34.51
C SER A 152 -10.53 -7.66 35.25
N VAL A 153 -11.43 -8.44 35.84
CA VAL A 153 -12.47 -7.95 36.75
C VAL A 153 -12.26 -8.65 38.09
N ILE A 154 -12.01 -7.88 39.15
CA ILE A 154 -11.72 -8.38 40.50
C ILE A 154 -12.80 -7.82 41.43
N ASP A 155 -13.55 -8.70 42.10
CA ASP A 155 -14.65 -8.33 43.00
C ASP A 155 -15.67 -7.37 42.34
N GLY A 156 -15.95 -7.58 41.05
CA GLY A 156 -16.86 -6.74 40.26
C GLY A 156 -16.27 -5.39 39.84
N MET A 157 -14.99 -5.12 40.09
CA MET A 157 -14.30 -3.90 39.65
C MET A 157 -13.42 -4.16 38.43
N ILE A 158 -13.44 -3.25 37.46
CA ILE A 158 -12.52 -3.30 36.32
C ILE A 158 -11.09 -2.99 36.79
N ASP A 159 -10.20 -3.94 36.62
CA ASP A 159 -8.76 -3.80 36.87
C ASP A 159 -8.01 -3.61 35.55
N LEU A 160 -7.55 -2.37 35.33
CA LEU A 160 -6.94 -1.97 34.07
C LEU A 160 -5.47 -2.40 33.92
N LEU A 161 -4.76 -2.78 34.99
CA LEU A 161 -3.32 -3.14 34.96
C LEU A 161 -2.51 -2.44 33.85
N PRO A 162 -2.30 -1.10 33.93
CA PRO A 162 -1.76 -0.29 32.84
C PRO A 162 -0.50 -0.83 32.16
N GLU A 163 0.44 -1.38 32.94
CA GLU A 163 1.71 -1.91 32.43
C GLU A 163 1.50 -3.09 31.46
N LYS A 164 0.53 -3.96 31.75
CA LYS A 164 0.13 -5.06 30.87
C LYS A 164 -0.44 -4.51 29.57
N ILE A 165 -1.38 -3.57 29.66
CA ILE A 165 -2.03 -2.98 28.47
C ILE A 165 -0.99 -2.27 27.59
N ILE A 166 -0.07 -1.51 28.17
CA ILE A 166 1.00 -0.82 27.42
C ILE A 166 1.85 -1.83 26.63
N LYS A 167 2.21 -2.95 27.26
CA LYS A 167 3.01 -3.99 26.65
C LYS A 167 2.25 -4.73 25.55
N ASP A 168 1.03 -5.16 25.82
CA ASP A 168 0.22 -5.97 24.91
C ASP A 168 -0.17 -5.19 23.63
N LEU A 169 -0.35 -3.87 23.73
CA LEU A 169 -0.81 -2.99 22.65
C LEU A 169 0.26 -2.03 22.11
N ASN A 170 1.52 -2.22 22.52
CA ASN A 170 2.66 -1.38 22.15
C ASN A 170 2.32 0.13 22.17
N LEU A 171 1.87 0.60 23.33
CA LEU A 171 1.31 1.95 23.44
C LEU A 171 2.36 3.04 23.38
N ALA A 172 1.96 4.14 22.76
CA ALA A 172 2.69 5.38 22.68
C ALA A 172 1.90 6.52 23.34
N ASP A 173 2.59 7.63 23.58
CA ASP A 173 1.99 8.87 24.02
C ASP A 173 0.84 9.29 23.10
N ARG A 174 -0.26 9.70 23.74
CA ARG A 174 -1.55 10.11 23.16
C ARG A 174 -2.37 8.99 22.53
N ASP A 175 -1.95 7.73 22.61
CA ASP A 175 -2.79 6.61 22.19
C ASP A 175 -4.11 6.58 22.98
N ILE A 176 -5.17 6.21 22.26
CA ILE A 176 -6.52 6.10 22.80
C ILE A 176 -6.95 4.64 22.69
N LEU A 177 -7.49 4.12 23.79
CA LEU A 177 -8.13 2.82 23.82
C LEU A 177 -9.63 2.97 24.05
N ASP A 178 -10.38 2.05 23.49
CA ASP A 178 -11.77 1.81 23.84
C ASP A 178 -11.86 0.45 24.56
N ILE A 179 -12.73 0.38 25.56
CA ILE A 179 -12.99 -0.86 26.28
C ILE A 179 -14.19 -1.56 25.66
N PHE A 180 -14.07 -2.86 25.42
CA PHE A 180 -15.08 -3.71 24.81
C PHE A 180 -15.44 -4.88 25.72
N GLU A 181 -16.70 -5.30 25.64
CA GLU A 181 -17.17 -6.59 26.09
C GLU A 181 -17.15 -7.58 24.92
N GLU A 182 -16.60 -8.77 25.15
CA GLU A 182 -16.65 -9.91 24.23
C GLU A 182 -17.52 -11.02 24.83
N ASP A 183 -18.58 -11.40 24.10
CA ASP A 183 -19.48 -12.48 24.52
C ASP A 183 -18.90 -13.88 24.23
N GLY A 184 -19.54 -14.92 24.77
CA GLY A 184 -19.07 -16.32 24.64
C GLY A 184 -18.99 -16.89 23.22
N ILE A 185 -19.40 -16.14 22.19
CA ILE A 185 -19.24 -16.51 20.78
C ILE A 185 -18.34 -15.52 20.00
N GLY A 186 -17.59 -14.67 20.71
CA GLY A 186 -16.57 -13.79 20.14
C GLY A 186 -17.10 -12.47 19.54
N ARG A 187 -18.35 -12.07 19.82
CA ARG A 187 -18.85 -10.76 19.38
C ARG A 187 -18.42 -9.68 20.35
N ARG A 188 -17.94 -8.55 19.81
CA ARG A 188 -17.40 -7.43 20.60
C ARG A 188 -18.30 -6.20 20.55
N PHE A 189 -18.49 -5.56 21.69
CA PHE A 189 -19.29 -4.34 21.83
C PHE A 189 -18.59 -3.34 22.75
N PRO A 190 -18.56 -2.03 22.43
CA PRO A 190 -17.99 -1.03 23.34
C PRO A 190 -18.73 -1.05 24.68
N LEU A 191 -17.98 -1.10 25.78
CA LEU A 191 -18.52 -1.10 27.14
C LEU A 191 -19.17 0.25 27.43
N LYS A 192 -20.50 0.24 27.65
CA LYS A 192 -21.24 1.42 28.09
C LYS A 192 -20.95 1.71 29.54
N ILE A 193 -20.88 2.99 29.90
CA ILE A 193 -20.68 3.40 31.28
C ILE A 193 -21.77 4.37 31.75
N ASP A 194 -22.38 4.06 32.87
CA ASP A 194 -23.30 4.94 33.60
C ASP A 194 -22.55 5.75 34.66
N GLY A 195 -22.95 7.02 34.83
CA GLY A 195 -22.21 8.02 35.60
C GLY A 195 -21.09 8.72 34.81
N ALA A 196 -20.37 9.60 35.50
CA ALA A 196 -19.24 10.35 34.96
C ALA A 196 -17.93 9.75 35.48
N PRO A 197 -17.08 9.16 34.63
CA PRO A 197 -15.77 8.72 35.06
C PRO A 197 -14.95 9.91 35.54
N PRO A 198 -13.93 9.69 36.37
CA PRO A 198 -13.26 10.76 37.10
C PRO A 198 -12.67 11.85 36.19
N ASN A 199 -12.42 11.58 34.90
CA ASN A 199 -11.76 12.49 33.95
C ASN A 199 -10.50 13.15 34.55
N LYS A 200 -9.91 12.50 35.55
CA LYS A 200 -8.75 12.90 36.31
C LYS A 200 -7.58 12.05 35.82
N TRP A 201 -6.43 12.70 35.78
CA TRP A 201 -5.17 12.06 35.50
C TRP A 201 -4.83 11.11 36.65
N THR A 202 -4.78 9.81 36.35
CA THR A 202 -4.26 8.79 37.28
C THR A 202 -2.84 8.47 36.86
N THR A 203 -1.88 8.73 37.75
CA THR A 203 -0.48 8.38 37.51
C THR A 203 -0.33 6.87 37.46
N ILE A 204 0.29 6.37 36.39
CA ILE A 204 0.71 4.97 36.28
C ILE A 204 2.09 4.88 36.93
N SER A 205 2.22 4.08 37.99
CA SER A 205 3.50 3.77 38.64
C SER A 205 4.28 4.98 39.19
N SER A 206 5.57 4.81 39.49
CA SER A 206 6.50 5.85 39.92
C SER A 206 7.05 6.70 38.77
N THR A 207 6.45 6.63 37.58
CA THR A 207 6.85 7.37 36.38
C THR A 207 5.91 8.55 36.12
N ASP A 208 6.32 9.51 35.28
CA ASP A 208 5.50 10.64 34.84
C ASP A 208 4.37 10.25 33.83
N ASP A 209 4.10 8.95 33.68
CA ASP A 209 3.08 8.40 32.79
C ASP A 209 1.69 8.53 33.41
N GLN A 210 0.71 8.91 32.60
CA GLN A 210 -0.65 9.11 33.09
C GLN A 210 -1.69 8.48 32.17
N ILE A 211 -2.74 7.94 32.77
CA ILE A 211 -3.96 7.54 32.08
C ILE A 211 -5.07 8.52 32.44
N ILE A 212 -5.81 8.92 31.42
CA ILE A 212 -7.09 9.59 31.57
C ILE A 212 -8.18 8.57 31.25
N ILE A 213 -9.02 8.29 32.23
CA ILE A 213 -10.22 7.49 32.07
C ILE A 213 -11.38 8.44 31.79
N TYR A 214 -12.06 8.25 30.65
CA TYR A 214 -13.10 9.17 30.20
C TYR A 214 -14.30 8.45 29.59
N LYS A 215 -15.43 9.17 29.54
CA LYS A 215 -16.66 8.73 28.87
C LYS A 215 -16.71 9.38 27.50
N THR A 216 -16.79 8.58 26.45
CA THR A 216 -16.91 9.08 25.08
C THR A 216 -18.27 9.76 24.87
N LYS A 217 -18.43 10.55 23.80
CA LYS A 217 -19.73 11.15 23.43
C LYS A 217 -20.85 10.12 23.23
N LEU A 218 -20.49 8.89 22.86
CA LEU A 218 -21.43 7.78 22.70
C LEU A 218 -21.74 7.07 24.03
N GLY A 219 -21.16 7.52 25.15
CA GLY A 219 -21.36 6.92 26.47
C GLY A 219 -20.54 5.66 26.74
N ASN A 220 -19.46 5.43 25.97
CA ASN A 220 -18.57 4.27 26.16
C ASN A 220 -17.40 4.63 27.08
N LEU A 221 -16.81 3.63 27.73
CA LEU A 221 -15.56 3.78 28.48
C LEU A 221 -14.34 3.85 27.54
N GLY A 222 -13.55 4.90 27.68
CA GLY A 222 -12.30 5.10 26.94
C GLY A 222 -11.12 5.42 27.86
N LEU A 223 -9.92 5.10 27.38
CA LEU A 223 -8.65 5.39 28.03
C LEU A 223 -7.80 6.25 27.10
N ARG A 224 -7.11 7.24 27.64
CA ARG A 224 -6.08 8.00 26.92
C ARG A 224 -4.79 7.95 27.70
N PHE A 225 -3.74 7.46 27.06
CA PHE A 225 -2.39 7.47 27.61
C PHE A 225 -1.75 8.81 27.25
N ALA A 226 -1.18 9.50 28.23
CA ALA A 226 -0.55 10.78 27.98
C ALA A 226 0.55 11.08 28.99
N ILE A 227 1.55 11.82 28.51
CA ILE A 227 2.73 12.22 29.30
C ILE A 227 2.62 13.69 29.67
N LYS A 228 2.85 14.01 30.94
CA LYS A 228 2.80 15.40 31.44
C LYS A 228 4.01 16.22 31.00
N ASN A 229 5.22 15.68 31.22
CA ASN A 229 6.49 16.38 31.01
C ASN A 229 7.20 15.87 29.74
N ARG A 230 6.69 16.24 28.57
CA ARG A 230 7.33 15.86 27.30
C ARG A 230 8.59 16.68 27.05
N LEU A 231 9.67 16.01 26.65
CA LEU A 231 10.85 16.65 26.06
C LEU A 231 10.45 17.48 24.85
N ASN A 232 11.18 18.58 24.62
CA ASN A 232 11.11 19.36 23.38
C ASN A 232 12.51 19.59 22.83
N ILE A 233 12.58 19.88 21.53
CA ILE A 233 13.79 20.27 20.83
C ILE A 233 14.00 21.77 21.05
N SER A 234 15.14 22.17 21.60
CA SER A 234 15.52 23.56 21.84
C SER A 234 16.43 24.12 20.75
N ALA A 235 17.21 23.27 20.08
CA ALA A 235 18.04 23.63 18.94
C ALA A 235 18.27 22.43 18.02
N ILE A 236 18.53 22.72 16.74
CA ILE A 236 18.91 21.75 15.73
C ILE A 236 20.20 22.20 15.05
N SER A 237 21.05 21.25 14.68
CA SER A 237 22.22 21.50 13.84
C SER A 237 22.64 20.23 13.11
N CYS A 238 23.46 20.37 12.08
CA CYS A 238 24.14 19.26 11.43
C CYS A 238 25.64 19.52 11.36
N LYS A 239 26.45 18.49 11.59
CA LYS A 239 27.91 18.55 11.43
C LYS A 239 28.42 17.18 10.98
N ASP A 240 29.25 17.14 9.95
CA ASP A 240 29.90 15.91 9.46
C ASP A 240 28.90 14.75 9.24
N SER A 241 27.76 15.03 8.60
CA SER A 241 26.64 14.09 8.38
C SER A 241 25.95 13.58 9.65
N GLN A 242 26.19 14.20 10.81
CA GLN A 242 25.50 13.92 12.06
C GLN A 242 24.46 15.00 12.33
N ILE A 243 23.22 14.57 12.53
CA ILE A 243 22.12 15.41 13.00
C ILE A 243 22.23 15.49 14.52
N ILE A 244 22.17 16.72 15.04
CA ILE A 244 22.26 17.01 16.47
C ILE A 244 20.97 17.73 16.88
N PHE A 245 20.23 17.12 17.79
CA PHE A 245 19.09 17.75 18.44
C PHE A 245 19.38 17.99 19.91
N SER A 246 19.37 19.27 20.29
CA SER A 246 19.45 19.68 21.70
C SER A 246 18.07 19.61 22.32
N LEU A 247 17.95 18.89 23.42
CA LEU A 247 16.72 18.75 24.18
C LEU A 247 16.62 19.84 25.26
N SER A 248 15.41 20.14 25.70
CA SER A 248 15.14 21.14 26.76
C SER A 248 15.85 20.88 28.10
N HIS A 249 16.14 19.63 28.42
CA HIS A 249 16.86 19.20 29.63
C HIS A 249 17.44 17.80 29.41
N GLU A 250 18.38 17.40 30.27
CA GLU A 250 18.98 16.07 30.25
C GLU A 250 17.98 15.00 30.70
N PHE A 251 17.97 13.86 30.00
CA PHE A 251 16.99 12.80 30.23
C PHE A 251 17.57 11.44 29.80
N SER A 252 17.35 10.35 30.54
CA SER A 252 17.94 9.05 30.18
C SER A 252 17.11 8.32 29.11
N ILE A 253 17.60 8.28 27.87
CA ILE A 253 16.93 7.62 26.75
C ILE A 253 17.64 6.30 26.43
N ASN A 254 16.91 5.19 26.47
CA ASN A 254 17.45 3.86 26.14
C ASN A 254 17.28 3.52 24.65
N GLU A 255 16.16 3.91 24.06
CA GLU A 255 15.81 3.57 22.69
C GLU A 255 15.25 4.79 21.97
N LEU A 256 15.65 4.98 20.71
CA LEU A 256 15.20 6.06 19.85
C LEU A 256 14.65 5.47 18.54
N TYR A 257 13.54 6.02 18.08
CA TYR A 257 12.81 5.56 16.91
C TYR A 257 12.38 6.73 16.04
N LEU A 258 12.26 6.46 14.74
CA LEU A 258 11.66 7.35 13.77
C LEU A 258 10.27 6.84 13.41
N SER A 259 9.28 7.73 13.45
CA SER A 259 7.96 7.47 12.88
C SER A 259 7.73 8.33 11.64
N ASN A 260 7.23 7.73 10.56
CA ASN A 260 6.94 8.49 9.34
C ASN A 260 5.83 9.53 9.60
N ALA A 261 6.06 10.76 9.15
CA ALA A 261 5.04 11.80 9.08
C ALA A 261 4.71 12.06 7.61
N THR A 262 3.43 12.19 7.27
CA THR A 262 3.04 12.64 5.92
C THR A 262 3.47 14.10 5.71
N LYS A 263 3.60 14.54 4.45
CA LYS A 263 3.94 15.94 4.11
C LYS A 263 2.99 16.98 4.74
N ASN A 264 1.78 16.58 5.12
CA ASN A 264 0.80 17.45 5.78
C ASN A 264 0.85 17.40 7.32
N GLY A 265 1.82 16.70 7.91
CA GLY A 265 1.92 16.53 9.37
C GLY A 265 0.91 15.54 9.96
N GLU A 266 0.12 14.86 9.13
CA GLU A 266 -0.75 13.77 9.58
C GLU A 266 0.07 12.48 9.73
N THR A 267 0.00 11.83 10.88
CA THR A 267 0.61 10.51 11.08
C THR A 267 -0.24 9.48 10.34
N SER A 268 0.38 8.64 9.50
CA SER A 268 -0.32 7.51 8.85
C SER A 268 -0.96 6.59 9.90
N ASP A 269 -2.12 6.02 9.57
CA ASP A 269 -2.96 5.19 10.46
C ASP A 269 -2.18 4.06 11.17
N LYS A 270 -1.09 3.56 10.58
CA LYS A 270 -0.09 2.75 11.29
C LYS A 270 1.15 3.62 11.54
N ARG A 271 1.47 3.90 12.82
CA ARG A 271 2.79 4.45 13.21
C ARG A 271 3.85 3.40 12.92
N VAL A 272 4.34 3.35 11.68
CA VAL A 272 5.52 2.56 11.35
C VAL A 272 6.69 3.21 12.07
N ILE A 273 7.27 2.48 13.03
CA ILE A 273 8.41 2.94 13.83
C ILE A 273 9.66 2.16 13.44
N LYS A 274 10.75 2.86 13.13
CA LYS A 274 12.07 2.29 12.85
C LYS A 274 13.00 2.64 14.01
N LYS A 275 13.54 1.65 14.71
CA LYS A 275 14.59 1.88 15.72
C LYS A 275 15.86 2.38 15.01
N ILE A 276 16.52 3.38 15.58
CA ILE A 276 17.75 3.96 15.03
C ILE A 276 18.90 3.90 16.03
N ASN A 277 20.12 3.92 15.51
CA ASN A 277 21.30 4.10 16.34
C ASN A 277 21.49 5.57 16.67
N PHE A 278 21.83 5.88 17.92
CA PHE A 278 22.11 7.23 18.36
C PHE A 278 23.15 7.23 19.48
N LYS A 279 23.77 8.39 19.69
CA LYS A 279 24.57 8.72 20.87
C LYS A 279 23.87 9.82 21.63
N GLN A 280 23.91 9.72 22.95
CA GLN A 280 23.47 10.79 23.82
C GLN A 280 24.68 11.37 24.56
N ILE A 281 24.84 12.69 24.48
CA ILE A 281 25.86 13.43 25.23
C ILE A 281 25.15 14.62 25.88
N ASN A 282 25.05 14.60 27.21
CA ASN A 282 24.24 15.54 27.98
C ASN A 282 22.78 15.56 27.47
N ASN A 283 22.27 16.73 27.08
CA ASN A 283 20.95 16.92 26.48
C ASN A 283 20.93 16.79 24.95
N ASN A 284 22.01 16.37 24.29
CA ASN A 284 22.06 16.24 22.85
C ASN A 284 21.82 14.80 22.41
N LEU A 285 20.88 14.63 21.47
CA LEU A 285 20.73 13.42 20.67
C LEU A 285 21.50 13.58 19.37
N ILE A 286 22.41 12.65 19.10
CA ILE A 286 23.29 12.68 17.94
C ILE A 286 23.12 11.38 17.17
N PHE A 287 22.77 11.46 15.90
CA PHE A 287 22.66 10.29 15.02
C PHE A 287 23.00 10.67 13.58
N ASP A 288 23.35 9.67 12.78
CA ASP A 288 23.76 9.86 11.40
C ASP A 288 22.55 10.16 10.49
N VAL A 289 22.72 11.03 9.48
CA VAL A 289 21.68 11.31 8.47
C VAL A 289 21.16 10.03 7.81
N ASN A 290 22.00 9.01 7.66
CA ASN A 290 21.66 7.72 7.06
C ASN A 290 20.71 6.87 7.94
N GLU A 291 20.60 7.17 9.23
CA GLU A 291 19.57 6.56 10.09
C GLU A 291 18.17 7.03 9.68
N VAL A 292 18.07 8.29 9.23
CA VAL A 292 16.84 8.96 8.79
C VAL A 292 16.52 8.63 7.34
N LEU A 293 17.47 8.94 6.44
CA LEU A 293 17.37 8.67 5.02
C LEU A 293 17.86 7.24 4.83
N SER A 294 16.93 6.27 4.87
CA SER A 294 17.25 4.84 4.76
C SER A 294 18.05 4.50 3.50
N ASN A 295 18.03 5.39 2.51
CA ASN A 295 18.89 5.41 1.35
C ASN A 295 19.27 6.87 1.03
N PRO A 296 20.37 7.42 1.57
CA PRO A 296 20.77 8.83 1.41
C PRO A 296 21.05 9.23 -0.05
N GLU A 297 21.19 8.24 -0.94
CA GLU A 297 21.47 8.40 -2.36
C GLU A 297 20.21 8.35 -3.24
N SER A 298 19.03 8.11 -2.66
CA SER A 298 17.73 8.13 -3.37
C SER A 298 16.59 8.83 -2.60
N GLN A 299 16.71 8.97 -1.28
CA GLN A 299 15.76 9.66 -0.42
C GLN A 299 16.37 10.97 0.08
N PHE A 300 15.99 12.08 -0.56
CA PHE A 300 16.56 13.41 -0.30
C PHE A 300 15.63 14.34 0.45
N GLN A 301 14.45 13.85 0.80
CA GLN A 301 13.60 14.50 1.79
C GLN A 301 12.88 13.45 2.62
N LYS A 302 12.70 13.73 3.90
CA LYS A 302 11.87 12.91 4.78
C LYS A 302 11.28 13.76 5.87
N SER A 303 10.00 13.53 6.18
CA SER A 303 9.37 14.08 7.37
C SER A 303 9.14 12.96 8.38
N PHE A 304 9.52 13.18 9.62
CA PHE A 304 9.45 12.18 10.67
C PHE A 304 9.22 12.81 12.05
N CYS A 305 8.64 12.02 12.96
CA CYS A 305 8.61 12.31 14.38
C CYS A 305 9.65 11.47 15.11
N LEU A 306 10.29 12.03 16.12
CA LEU A 306 11.11 11.27 17.06
C LEU A 306 10.25 10.67 18.17
N ILE A 307 10.46 9.37 18.38
CA ILE A 307 9.85 8.61 19.46
C ILE A 307 10.96 8.00 20.30
N TYR A 308 10.85 8.04 21.61
CA TYR A 308 11.88 7.54 22.52
C TYR A 308 11.30 6.69 23.63
N LYS A 309 12.10 5.77 24.16
CA LYS A 309 11.79 4.99 25.35
C LYS A 309 12.75 5.35 26.47
N GLU A 310 12.18 5.67 27.63
CA GLU A 310 12.93 5.96 28.85
C GLU A 310 13.42 4.68 29.51
N SER A 311 14.54 4.75 30.24
CA SER A 311 15.11 3.61 30.96
C SER A 311 14.19 2.99 32.01
N SER A 312 13.31 3.79 32.61
CA SER A 312 12.38 3.41 33.69
C SER A 312 10.94 3.18 33.19
N GLY A 313 10.63 3.49 31.93
CA GLY A 313 9.28 3.55 31.39
C GLY A 313 8.99 2.47 30.35
N ASN A 314 7.73 2.02 30.30
CA ASN A 314 7.26 1.06 29.29
C ASN A 314 6.58 1.74 28.09
N LEU A 315 6.18 3.01 28.21
CA LEU A 315 5.47 3.75 27.17
C LEU A 315 6.45 4.37 26.16
N LEU A 316 6.12 4.29 24.87
CA LEU A 316 6.83 5.04 23.83
C LEU A 316 6.45 6.52 23.90
N ARG A 317 7.42 7.40 24.10
CA ARG A 317 7.21 8.84 24.30
C ARG A 317 7.46 9.63 23.01
N THR A 318 6.72 10.71 22.80
CA THR A 318 6.92 11.63 21.65
C THR A 318 7.61 12.92 22.09
N ILE A 319 8.31 13.58 21.15
CA ILE A 319 8.88 14.91 21.40
C ILE A 319 7.85 15.99 21.10
N LYS A 320 7.63 16.90 22.04
CA LYS A 320 6.71 18.02 21.95
C LYS A 320 7.29 19.15 21.09
N TYR A 321 6.47 19.72 20.22
CA TYR A 321 6.77 20.98 19.54
C TYR A 321 6.58 22.17 20.50
N VAL A 322 7.50 23.13 20.43
CA VAL A 322 7.40 24.43 21.10
C VAL A 322 7.37 25.48 20.01
N ASP A 323 6.57 26.54 20.17
CA ASP A 323 6.36 27.61 19.19
C ASP A 323 7.60 28.50 19.01
N ASN A 324 8.70 27.88 18.57
CA ASN A 324 9.95 28.48 18.16
C ASN A 324 10.28 27.94 16.77
N VAL A 325 10.61 28.83 15.83
CA VAL A 325 11.11 28.42 14.52
C VAL A 325 12.48 27.78 14.71
N LEU A 326 12.59 26.50 14.37
CA LEU A 326 13.83 25.74 14.40
C LEU A 326 14.15 25.29 12.98
N ASP A 327 14.97 26.07 12.32
CA ASP A 327 15.47 25.81 10.97
C ASP A 327 17.00 25.80 11.00
N PHE A 328 17.60 24.93 10.18
CA PHE A 328 19.03 24.87 9.94
C PHE A 328 19.24 24.59 8.45
N SER A 329 20.17 25.31 7.83
CA SER A 329 20.55 25.10 6.44
C SER A 329 22.07 25.20 6.31
N ASP A 330 22.66 24.27 5.56
CA ASP A 330 24.03 24.35 5.07
C ASP A 330 24.09 24.02 3.57
N SER A 331 25.30 23.84 3.02
CA SER A 331 25.49 23.54 1.58
C SER A 331 25.01 22.15 1.14
N TYR A 332 24.55 21.31 2.06
CA TYR A 332 24.17 19.92 1.82
C TYR A 332 22.78 19.58 2.37
N ILE A 333 22.36 20.16 3.50
CA ILE A 333 21.16 19.78 4.24
C ILE A 333 20.38 21.00 4.72
N ASP A 334 19.06 20.93 4.51
CA ASP A 334 18.05 21.73 5.19
C ASP A 334 17.31 20.87 6.23
N LEU A 335 17.20 21.38 7.45
CA LEU A 335 16.37 20.84 8.53
C LEU A 335 15.34 21.90 8.95
N SER A 336 14.10 21.48 9.16
CA SER A 336 13.08 22.31 9.78
C SER A 336 12.22 21.50 10.74
N VAL A 337 11.74 22.13 11.80
CA VAL A 337 10.81 21.50 12.75
C VAL A 337 9.47 22.24 12.71
N ARG A 338 8.39 21.48 12.57
CA ARG A 338 7.01 21.98 12.53
C ARG A 338 6.11 21.24 13.50
N LYS A 339 4.96 21.85 13.77
CA LYS A 339 3.93 21.30 14.65
C LYS A 339 2.94 20.42 13.88
N ASN A 340 2.56 19.28 14.44
CA ASN A 340 1.37 18.54 13.98
C ASN A 340 0.13 18.76 14.88
N PHE A 341 -0.98 18.13 14.53
CA PHE A 341 -2.25 18.22 15.28
C PHE A 341 -2.20 17.63 16.70
N LEU A 342 -1.15 16.88 17.06
CA LEU A 342 -0.91 16.29 18.39
C LEU A 342 0.11 17.11 19.22
N ASP A 343 0.49 18.29 18.73
CA ASP A 343 1.58 19.12 19.27
C ASP A 343 2.93 18.39 19.31
N GLU A 344 3.17 17.44 18.40
CA GLU A 344 4.45 16.74 18.25
C GLU A 344 5.37 17.51 17.31
N ALA A 345 6.68 17.40 17.56
CA ALA A 345 7.72 17.95 16.70
C ALA A 345 7.92 17.07 15.46
N VAL A 346 7.45 17.56 14.31
CA VAL A 346 7.70 16.96 12.99
C VAL A 346 8.96 17.56 12.42
N VAL A 347 10.00 16.74 12.25
CA VAL A 347 11.24 17.15 11.62
C VAL A 347 11.16 16.85 10.14
N SER A 348 11.42 17.84 9.30
CA SER A 348 11.64 17.68 7.87
C SER A 348 13.12 17.88 7.55
N ILE A 349 13.73 16.86 6.96
CA ILE A 349 15.07 16.95 6.36
C ILE A 349 14.93 17.04 4.84
N ARG A 350 15.76 17.86 4.19
CA ARG A 350 15.93 17.94 2.73
C ARG A 350 17.41 18.07 2.39
N MET A 351 17.87 17.39 1.34
CA MET A 351 19.23 17.56 0.81
C MET A 351 19.22 18.64 -0.30
N GLU A 352 20.24 19.51 -0.36
CA GLU A 352 20.34 20.55 -1.38
C GLU A 352 20.60 19.99 -2.80
N GLN A 353 20.03 20.65 -3.80
CA GLN A 353 19.95 20.20 -5.20
C GLN A 353 21.33 20.21 -5.90
N THR A 354 21.63 19.19 -6.71
CA THR A 354 22.83 19.24 -7.57
C THR A 354 22.70 20.35 -8.63
N LYS A 355 23.79 21.08 -8.93
CA LYS A 355 23.76 22.25 -9.85
C LYS A 355 23.32 21.92 -11.29
N SER A 356 23.33 20.65 -11.72
CA SER A 356 22.77 20.20 -13.00
C SER A 356 22.46 18.70 -12.94
N PRO A 357 21.24 18.25 -13.28
CA PRO A 357 20.89 16.83 -13.29
C PRO A 357 21.59 16.10 -14.45
N ILE A 358 22.04 14.88 -14.17
CA ILE A 358 22.69 13.97 -15.10
C ILE A 358 21.71 13.49 -16.16
N LYS A 359 22.10 13.54 -17.42
CA LYS A 359 21.25 13.09 -18.54
C LYS A 359 21.32 11.58 -18.70
N VAL A 360 20.19 10.90 -18.51
CA VAL A 360 20.06 9.44 -18.62
C VAL A 360 19.25 9.09 -19.87
N ALA A 361 19.75 8.13 -20.66
CA ALA A 361 18.95 7.43 -21.65
C ALA A 361 18.53 6.05 -21.12
N VAL A 362 17.32 5.61 -21.42
CA VAL A 362 16.78 4.31 -20.99
C VAL A 362 16.33 3.52 -22.21
N LEU A 363 16.99 2.39 -22.49
CA LEU A 363 16.43 1.32 -23.33
C LEU A 363 15.84 0.28 -22.38
N GLY A 364 14.52 0.27 -22.19
CA GLY A 364 13.99 -0.64 -21.18
C GLY A 364 12.47 -0.75 -21.09
N SER A 365 12.04 -1.20 -19.91
CA SER A 365 10.70 -1.72 -19.67
C SER A 365 10.09 -1.24 -18.36
N SER A 366 8.96 -1.85 -17.98
CA SER A 366 8.32 -1.70 -16.67
C SER A 366 9.20 -2.15 -15.51
N HIS A 367 10.28 -2.89 -15.73
CA HIS A 367 11.27 -3.19 -14.68
C HIS A 367 12.13 -1.97 -14.34
N THR A 368 12.50 -1.20 -15.36
CA THR A 368 13.56 -0.19 -15.26
C THR A 368 13.00 1.22 -15.16
N ARG A 369 12.06 1.57 -16.05
CA ARG A 369 11.54 2.93 -16.18
C ARG A 369 10.90 3.47 -14.89
N PRO A 370 10.18 2.69 -14.07
CA PRO A 370 9.44 3.24 -12.94
C PRO A 370 10.32 3.91 -11.89
N MET A 371 11.59 3.54 -11.74
CA MET A 371 12.49 4.24 -10.81
C MET A 371 12.66 5.73 -11.15
N PHE A 372 12.44 6.12 -12.42
CA PHE A 372 12.43 7.52 -12.87
C PHE A 372 11.01 8.09 -12.97
N THR A 373 10.16 7.81 -11.98
CA THR A 373 8.79 8.34 -11.91
C THR A 373 8.60 9.21 -10.67
N SER A 374 8.11 10.44 -10.88
CA SER A 374 7.95 11.45 -9.81
C SER A 374 6.62 11.28 -9.03
N THR A 375 6.37 10.09 -8.49
CA THR A 375 5.23 9.85 -7.58
C THR A 375 5.73 9.26 -6.27
N ASP A 376 4.93 9.40 -5.20
CA ASP A 376 5.31 8.93 -3.86
C ASP A 376 5.56 7.41 -3.79
N TYR A 377 4.91 6.63 -4.66
CA TYR A 377 5.14 5.19 -4.76
C TYR A 377 6.52 4.85 -5.35
N PHE A 378 7.05 5.69 -6.24
CA PHE A 378 8.36 5.49 -6.86
C PHE A 378 9.40 6.42 -6.22
N ASN A 379 9.91 7.41 -6.98
CA ASN A 379 10.95 8.32 -6.53
C ASN A 379 10.54 9.78 -6.85
N PRO A 380 9.79 10.47 -5.97
CA PRO A 380 9.24 11.79 -6.28
C PRO A 380 10.32 12.82 -6.67
N ASP A 381 11.52 12.69 -6.10
CA ASP A 381 12.60 13.67 -6.17
C ASP A 381 13.73 13.32 -7.15
N TYR A 382 13.62 12.24 -7.93
CA TYR A 382 14.73 11.78 -8.80
C TYR A 382 15.24 12.87 -9.76
N LYS A 383 14.37 13.80 -10.17
CA LYS A 383 14.67 14.89 -11.11
C LYS A 383 15.70 15.88 -10.59
N GLN A 384 16.00 15.86 -9.29
CA GLN A 384 17.07 16.65 -8.68
C GLN A 384 18.46 16.14 -9.06
N PHE A 385 18.58 14.88 -9.50
CA PHE A 385 19.85 14.20 -9.82
C PHE A 385 19.90 13.72 -11.26
N PHE A 386 18.76 13.26 -11.79
CA PHE A 386 18.69 12.64 -13.11
C PHE A 386 17.62 13.28 -13.97
N LYS A 387 17.95 13.49 -15.24
CA LYS A 387 17.03 13.87 -16.29
C LYS A 387 16.99 12.77 -17.32
N VAL A 388 15.87 12.04 -17.39
CA VAL A 388 15.66 11.09 -18.48
C VAL A 388 15.45 11.89 -19.77
N VAL A 389 16.47 11.92 -20.63
CA VAL A 389 16.48 12.71 -21.88
C VAL A 389 16.02 11.90 -23.08
N TYR A 390 16.08 10.56 -22.98
CA TYR A 390 15.61 9.66 -24.01
C TYR A 390 15.12 8.36 -23.39
N THR A 391 14.06 7.80 -23.97
CA THR A 391 13.57 6.48 -23.62
C THR A 391 13.21 5.76 -24.91
N GLN A 392 13.68 4.53 -25.06
CA GLN A 392 13.13 3.57 -25.99
C GLN A 392 12.48 2.48 -25.17
N PHE A 393 11.15 2.47 -25.16
CA PHE A 393 10.37 1.56 -24.32
C PHE A 393 9.91 0.36 -25.13
N HIS A 394 10.04 -0.83 -24.55
CA HIS A 394 9.51 -2.05 -25.12
C HIS A 394 10.01 -2.31 -26.57
N SER A 395 11.33 -2.38 -26.76
CA SER A 395 11.92 -2.78 -28.03
C SER A 395 12.92 -3.92 -27.87
N SER A 396 12.92 -4.82 -28.84
CA SER A 396 13.90 -5.91 -28.95
C SER A 396 15.18 -5.39 -29.59
N ILE A 397 16.33 -5.82 -29.06
CA ILE A 397 17.64 -5.51 -29.64
C ILE A 397 17.71 -5.97 -31.11
N ARG A 398 17.12 -7.12 -31.43
CA ARG A 398 17.07 -7.67 -32.80
C ARG A 398 16.37 -6.72 -33.77
N SER A 399 15.25 -6.13 -33.34
CA SER A 399 14.52 -5.15 -34.15
C SER A 399 15.28 -3.83 -34.30
N LEU A 400 15.94 -3.37 -33.23
CA LEU A 400 16.65 -2.09 -33.22
C LEU A 400 17.88 -2.05 -34.13
N VAL A 401 18.56 -3.19 -34.34
CA VAL A 401 19.75 -3.24 -35.20
C VAL A 401 19.45 -3.46 -36.66
N ASP A 402 18.25 -3.95 -37.00
CA ASP A 402 17.79 -4.12 -38.37
C ASP A 402 17.74 -2.76 -39.09
N GLU A 403 18.27 -2.70 -40.31
CA GLU A 403 18.37 -1.45 -41.08
C GLU A 403 17.20 -1.25 -42.04
N ARG A 404 16.39 -2.30 -42.24
CA ARG A 404 15.24 -2.27 -43.14
C ARG A 404 14.09 -1.53 -42.47
N LYS A 405 13.78 -0.36 -42.99
CA LYS A 405 12.70 0.49 -42.51
C LYS A 405 11.36 -0.06 -42.96
N ILE A 406 10.40 -0.08 -42.05
CA ILE A 406 9.01 -0.46 -42.33
C ILE A 406 8.17 0.81 -42.23
N VAL A 407 7.18 0.94 -43.11
CA VAL A 407 6.25 2.08 -43.10
C VAL A 407 5.50 2.08 -41.77
N TYR A 408 5.55 3.19 -41.04
CA TYR A 408 4.83 3.34 -39.78
C TYR A 408 3.33 3.54 -40.05
N PRO A 409 2.46 2.60 -39.64
CA PRO A 409 1.05 2.62 -39.97
C PRO A 409 0.30 3.41 -38.90
N LYS A 410 0.32 4.73 -39.05
CA LYS A 410 -0.07 5.69 -37.99
C LYS A 410 -1.45 5.38 -37.41
N GLU A 411 -2.41 5.04 -38.27
CA GLU A 411 -3.82 4.75 -37.97
C GLU A 411 -4.02 3.69 -36.87
N TYR A 412 -3.13 2.70 -36.76
CA TYR A 412 -3.23 1.64 -35.74
C TYR A 412 -2.78 2.11 -34.35
N PHE A 413 -2.04 3.21 -34.27
CA PHE A 413 -1.40 3.68 -33.06
C PHE A 413 -1.84 5.09 -32.63
N GLU A 414 -2.80 5.73 -33.35
CA GLU A 414 -3.22 7.11 -33.05
C GLU A 414 -3.83 7.27 -31.64
N LYS A 415 -4.40 6.20 -31.07
CA LYS A 415 -4.99 6.20 -29.73
C LYS A 415 -3.97 6.04 -28.61
N GLU A 416 -2.74 5.65 -28.93
CA GLU A 416 -1.68 5.51 -27.94
C GLU A 416 -1.19 6.88 -27.49
N HIS A 417 -0.63 6.98 -26.28
CA HIS A 417 -0.04 8.23 -25.80
C HIS A 417 1.07 8.72 -26.77
N PRO A 418 1.23 10.03 -27.04
CA PRO A 418 2.22 10.53 -28.01
C PRO A 418 3.65 10.01 -27.77
N THR A 419 4.03 9.86 -26.51
CA THR A 419 5.34 9.27 -26.15
C THR A 419 5.45 7.80 -26.58
N ALA A 420 4.39 7.01 -26.40
CA ALA A 420 4.35 5.62 -26.86
C ALA A 420 4.39 5.52 -28.40
N GLN A 421 3.65 6.38 -29.10
CA GLN A 421 3.74 6.50 -30.56
C GLN A 421 5.18 6.79 -31.01
N GLY A 422 5.92 7.62 -30.27
CA GLY A 422 7.34 7.89 -30.50
C GLY A 422 8.20 6.63 -30.49
N TYR A 423 8.08 5.80 -29.45
CA TYR A 423 8.85 4.55 -29.32
C TYR A 423 8.52 3.56 -30.43
N ILE A 424 7.22 3.40 -30.73
CA ILE A 424 6.75 2.50 -31.79
C ILE A 424 7.30 2.98 -33.13
N LYS A 425 7.16 4.27 -33.44
CA LYS A 425 7.69 4.85 -34.67
C LYS A 425 9.20 4.66 -34.81
N THR A 426 9.97 4.79 -33.72
CA THR A 426 11.40 4.47 -33.72
C THR A 426 11.68 3.04 -34.16
N ASP A 427 10.90 2.08 -33.67
CA ASP A 427 11.05 0.67 -34.01
C ASP A 427 10.73 0.38 -35.48
N PHE A 428 9.77 1.08 -36.09
CA PHE A 428 9.47 0.97 -37.52
C PHE A 428 10.53 1.66 -38.40
N GLN A 429 10.97 2.86 -38.00
CA GLN A 429 11.85 3.71 -38.80
C GLN A 429 13.34 3.43 -38.63
N LYS A 430 13.70 2.60 -37.64
CA LYS A 430 15.08 2.17 -37.34
C LYS A 430 16.03 3.33 -37.02
N ASP A 431 15.52 4.36 -36.36
CA ASP A 431 16.26 5.60 -36.01
C ASP A 431 16.66 5.68 -34.53
N PHE A 432 16.67 4.53 -33.83
CA PHE A 432 17.00 4.46 -32.39
C PHE A 432 18.39 5.05 -32.08
N PHE A 433 19.41 4.67 -32.85
CA PHE A 433 20.79 5.11 -32.61
C PHE A 433 20.97 6.60 -32.91
N ASP A 434 20.27 7.11 -33.93
CA ASP A 434 20.29 8.54 -34.27
C ASP A 434 19.68 9.36 -33.12
N LYS A 435 18.46 9.00 -32.69
CA LYS A 435 17.78 9.65 -31.56
C LYS A 435 18.55 9.54 -30.26
N LEU A 436 19.18 8.38 -30.00
CA LEU A 436 20.02 8.18 -28.82
C LEU A 436 21.23 9.12 -28.85
N SER A 437 21.90 9.26 -29.99
CA SER A 437 23.01 10.20 -30.18
C SER A 437 22.57 11.65 -29.98
N GLU A 438 21.46 12.06 -30.59
CA GLU A 438 20.89 13.41 -30.49
C GLU A 438 20.49 13.78 -29.05
N SER A 439 20.14 12.79 -28.22
CA SER A 439 19.73 13.03 -26.82
C SER A 439 20.83 13.60 -25.94
N ASN A 440 22.10 13.45 -26.34
CA ASN A 440 23.28 13.82 -25.55
C ASN A 440 23.22 13.26 -24.11
N ALA A 441 22.73 12.02 -23.96
CA ALA A 441 22.75 11.32 -22.70
C ALA A 441 24.20 11.01 -22.26
N GLU A 442 24.44 11.08 -20.96
CA GLU A 442 25.74 10.83 -20.34
C GLU A 442 25.90 9.36 -19.95
N VAL A 443 24.79 8.68 -19.66
CA VAL A 443 24.72 7.27 -19.29
C VAL A 443 23.53 6.61 -19.99
N LEU A 444 23.72 5.37 -20.42
CA LEU A 444 22.67 4.53 -20.97
C LEU A 444 22.37 3.36 -20.01
N LEU A 445 21.10 3.22 -19.64
CA LEU A 445 20.58 2.09 -18.89
C LEU A 445 19.82 1.15 -19.82
N ILE A 446 20.13 -0.15 -19.77
CA ILE A 446 19.59 -1.16 -20.70
C ILE A 446 18.97 -2.34 -19.92
N ASP A 447 17.78 -2.78 -20.33
CA ASP A 447 17.23 -4.10 -20.02
C ASP A 447 16.82 -4.87 -21.29
N VAL A 448 16.55 -6.17 -21.17
CA VAL A 448 16.22 -7.08 -22.29
C VAL A 448 14.80 -7.65 -22.19
N TYR A 449 13.89 -6.95 -21.50
CA TYR A 449 12.56 -7.44 -21.17
C TYR A 449 11.75 -7.97 -22.38
N ILE A 450 11.78 -7.26 -23.50
CA ILE A 450 11.01 -7.66 -24.68
C ILE A 450 11.57 -8.92 -25.31
N ASP A 451 12.89 -9.06 -25.39
CA ASP A 451 13.52 -10.27 -25.90
C ASP A 451 13.26 -11.48 -24.99
N VAL A 452 13.09 -11.26 -23.68
CA VAL A 452 12.74 -12.31 -22.71
C VAL A 452 11.28 -12.74 -22.84
N GLN A 453 10.35 -11.78 -22.94
CA GLN A 453 8.92 -12.06 -22.77
C GLN A 453 8.15 -12.21 -24.09
N MET A 454 8.56 -11.54 -25.16
CA MET A 454 7.73 -11.40 -26.37
C MET A 454 8.47 -11.68 -27.68
N GLY A 455 9.71 -11.25 -27.83
CA GLY A 455 10.49 -11.47 -29.05
C GLY A 455 10.17 -10.50 -30.19
N VAL A 456 10.16 -11.00 -31.42
CA VAL A 456 10.01 -10.19 -32.64
C VAL A 456 9.11 -10.84 -33.69
N PHE A 457 8.50 -10.00 -34.53
CA PHE A 457 7.96 -10.42 -35.81
C PHE A 457 9.06 -10.32 -36.88
N GLU A 458 9.37 -11.43 -37.52
CA GLU A 458 10.19 -11.47 -38.73
C GLU A 458 9.26 -11.39 -39.95
N LEU A 459 9.44 -10.34 -40.75
CA LEU A 459 8.69 -10.05 -41.97
C LEU A 459 9.64 -10.17 -43.18
N SER A 460 9.05 -10.32 -44.37
CA SER A 460 9.78 -10.30 -45.64
C SER A 460 10.66 -9.05 -45.80
N ASN A 461 10.18 -7.91 -45.31
CA ASN A 461 10.78 -6.59 -45.44
C ASN A 461 11.49 -6.06 -44.19
N GLY A 462 11.59 -6.82 -43.09
CA GLY A 462 12.22 -6.33 -41.87
C GLY A 462 11.92 -7.15 -40.62
N ILE A 463 12.37 -6.65 -39.48
CA ILE A 463 12.07 -7.21 -38.16
C ILE A 463 11.37 -6.13 -37.34
N LEU A 464 10.32 -6.47 -36.59
CA LEU A 464 9.65 -5.56 -35.65
C LEU A 464 9.62 -6.16 -34.25
N SER A 465 9.73 -5.35 -33.21
CA SER A 465 9.53 -5.81 -31.85
C SER A 465 8.09 -6.27 -31.67
N TYR A 466 7.89 -7.48 -31.14
CA TYR A 466 6.57 -7.86 -30.65
C TYR A 466 6.43 -7.25 -29.25
N ASN A 467 5.67 -6.16 -29.12
CA ASN A 467 5.42 -5.57 -27.81
C ASN A 467 3.93 -5.39 -27.50
N THR A 468 3.63 -4.90 -26.30
CA THR A 468 2.27 -4.72 -25.80
C THR A 468 1.40 -3.77 -26.64
N TYR A 469 2.00 -2.88 -27.44
CA TYR A 469 1.27 -2.02 -28.37
C TYR A 469 0.88 -2.79 -29.64
N GLN A 470 1.80 -3.57 -30.24
CA GLN A 470 1.45 -4.45 -31.36
C GLN A 470 0.43 -5.52 -30.94
N ALA A 471 0.53 -6.06 -29.73
CA ALA A 471 -0.40 -7.07 -29.22
C ALA A 471 -1.85 -6.56 -29.04
N LYS A 472 -2.06 -5.24 -29.00
CA LYS A 472 -3.37 -4.60 -28.76
C LYS A 472 -4.11 -4.20 -30.02
N ASN A 473 -3.51 -4.34 -31.20
CA ASN A 473 -4.10 -3.91 -32.45
C ASN A 473 -3.95 -4.97 -33.55
N GLU A 474 -4.62 -4.75 -34.68
CA GLU A 474 -4.78 -5.73 -35.76
C GLU A 474 -3.74 -5.58 -36.89
N TYR A 475 -2.82 -4.60 -36.81
CA TYR A 475 -1.87 -4.30 -37.91
C TYR A 475 -1.14 -5.53 -38.42
N ILE A 476 -0.56 -6.31 -37.50
CA ILE A 476 0.21 -7.51 -37.87
C ILE A 476 -0.70 -8.57 -38.50
N ALA A 477 -1.95 -8.70 -38.05
CA ALA A 477 -2.90 -9.67 -38.59
C ALA A 477 -3.43 -9.28 -39.98
N GLU A 478 -3.40 -7.99 -40.33
CA GLU A 478 -3.86 -7.45 -41.62
C GLU A 478 -2.76 -7.40 -42.70
N LEU A 479 -1.51 -7.70 -42.36
CA LEU A 479 -0.42 -7.75 -43.33
C LEU A 479 -0.58 -8.97 -44.26
N ASN A 480 -0.53 -8.72 -45.57
CA ASN A 480 -0.47 -9.76 -46.60
C ASN A 480 0.98 -10.26 -46.80
N ASP A 481 1.68 -10.55 -45.71
CA ASP A 481 3.06 -11.04 -45.68
C ASP A 481 3.14 -12.38 -44.93
N GLU A 482 4.17 -13.18 -45.21
CA GLU A 482 4.52 -14.30 -44.33
C GLU A 482 5.18 -13.74 -43.07
N ILE A 483 4.54 -13.94 -41.92
CA ILE A 483 4.96 -13.41 -40.62
C ILE A 483 5.40 -14.55 -39.74
N ASN A 484 6.67 -14.54 -39.32
CA ASN A 484 7.17 -15.48 -38.34
C ASN A 484 7.30 -14.79 -36.97
N LEU A 485 6.57 -15.29 -35.97
CA LEU A 485 6.76 -14.89 -34.58
C LEU A 485 7.96 -15.66 -34.00
N SER A 486 9.10 -14.99 -33.94
CA SER A 486 10.35 -15.54 -33.41
C SER A 486 10.50 -15.10 -31.95
N THR A 487 10.37 -16.06 -31.04
CA THR A 487 10.60 -15.90 -29.59
C THR A 487 11.58 -16.95 -29.10
N ILE A 488 12.09 -16.80 -27.87
CA ILE A 488 12.95 -17.82 -27.26
C ILE A 488 12.27 -19.18 -27.08
N GLU A 489 10.93 -19.22 -27.05
CA GLU A 489 10.17 -20.46 -26.92
C GLU A 489 9.81 -21.08 -28.28
N THR A 490 9.61 -20.25 -29.31
CA THR A 490 9.14 -20.70 -30.64
C THR A 490 10.25 -20.90 -31.66
N ASP A 491 11.40 -20.24 -31.48
CA ASP A 491 12.52 -20.27 -32.41
C ASP A 491 13.78 -20.84 -31.74
N VAL A 492 14.16 -22.05 -32.13
CA VAL A 492 15.33 -22.77 -31.59
C VAL A 492 16.65 -22.02 -31.82
N GLU A 493 16.71 -21.14 -32.83
CA GLU A 493 17.87 -20.30 -33.13
C GLU A 493 17.78 -18.91 -32.48
N TYR A 494 16.75 -18.63 -31.68
CA TYR A 494 16.51 -17.29 -31.14
C TYR A 494 17.72 -16.72 -30.40
N ILE A 495 18.33 -17.51 -29.51
CA ILE A 495 19.50 -17.07 -28.73
C ILE A 495 20.68 -16.76 -29.67
N ASN A 496 20.92 -17.57 -30.70
CA ASN A 496 21.98 -17.32 -31.67
C ASN A 496 21.72 -16.03 -32.47
N LYS A 497 20.49 -15.85 -32.96
CA LYS A 497 20.07 -14.62 -33.66
C LYS A 497 20.17 -13.38 -32.76
N PHE A 498 19.84 -13.53 -31.48
CA PHE A 498 19.98 -12.48 -30.47
C PHE A 498 21.44 -12.11 -30.22
N LYS A 499 22.34 -13.09 -30.04
CA LYS A 499 23.79 -12.84 -29.90
C LYS A 499 24.38 -12.12 -31.12
N LEU A 500 24.02 -12.54 -32.33
CA LEU A 500 24.45 -11.86 -33.56
C LEU A 500 23.94 -10.41 -33.62
N SER A 501 22.70 -10.18 -33.18
CA SER A 501 22.12 -8.84 -33.11
C SER A 501 22.81 -7.99 -32.03
N LEU A 502 23.17 -8.58 -30.89
CA LEU A 502 23.91 -7.92 -29.81
C LEU A 502 25.29 -7.43 -30.26
N GLU A 503 26.02 -8.19 -31.08
CA GLU A 503 27.31 -7.75 -31.63
C GLU A 503 27.15 -6.52 -32.54
N LEU A 504 26.12 -6.51 -33.39
CA LEU A 504 25.77 -5.35 -34.21
C LEU A 504 25.34 -4.16 -33.36
N PHE A 505 24.56 -4.43 -32.30
CA PHE A 505 24.10 -3.44 -31.34
C PHE A 505 25.28 -2.78 -30.63
N LYS A 506 26.22 -3.59 -30.09
CA LYS A 506 27.47 -3.11 -29.48
C LYS A 506 28.26 -2.25 -30.45
N LYS A 507 28.47 -2.70 -31.69
CA LYS A 507 29.20 -1.93 -32.71
C LYS A 507 28.58 -0.57 -33.01
N LYS A 508 27.25 -0.48 -33.07
CA LYS A 508 26.53 0.80 -33.28
C LYS A 508 26.56 1.66 -32.03
N LEU A 509 26.32 1.07 -30.86
CA LEU A 509 26.24 1.75 -29.58
C LEU A 509 27.59 2.36 -29.15
N LEU A 510 28.71 1.64 -29.37
CA LEU A 510 30.04 2.12 -29.00
C LEU A 510 30.53 3.33 -29.82
N LYS A 511 29.81 3.71 -30.87
CA LYS A 511 30.03 4.99 -31.58
C LYS A 511 29.42 6.18 -30.83
N ILE A 512 28.51 5.91 -29.90
CA ILE A 512 27.74 6.92 -29.14
C ILE A 512 28.22 6.96 -27.68
N PHE A 513 28.39 5.79 -27.06
CA PHE A 513 28.82 5.64 -25.67
C PHE A 513 30.14 4.89 -25.56
N SER A 514 30.99 5.29 -24.63
CA SER A 514 32.02 4.37 -24.13
C SER A 514 31.37 3.24 -23.34
N GLU A 515 31.98 2.05 -23.37
CA GLU A 515 31.39 0.86 -22.75
C GLU A 515 31.17 1.03 -21.23
N ASN A 516 32.07 1.76 -20.56
CA ASN A 516 31.97 2.12 -19.14
C ASN A 516 30.92 3.21 -18.84
N ARG A 517 30.15 3.66 -19.83
CA ARG A 517 28.97 4.53 -19.67
C ARG A 517 27.65 3.78 -19.86
N ILE A 518 27.70 2.46 -19.94
CA ILE A 518 26.54 1.59 -20.06
C ILE A 518 26.31 0.92 -18.70
N ILE A 519 25.05 0.91 -18.26
CA ILE A 519 24.57 0.16 -17.11
C ILE A 519 23.58 -0.88 -17.62
N ILE A 520 23.79 -2.14 -17.27
CA ILE A 520 22.89 -3.24 -17.56
C ILE A 520 22.04 -3.51 -16.32
N HIS A 521 20.73 -3.45 -16.46
CA HIS A 521 19.79 -3.85 -15.42
C HIS A 521 19.41 -5.32 -15.62
N LEU A 522 19.77 -6.16 -14.64
CA LEU A 522 19.39 -7.57 -14.64
C LEU A 522 17.97 -7.71 -14.09
N ILE A 523 17.07 -8.21 -14.93
CA ILE A 523 15.65 -8.36 -14.61
C ILE A 523 15.32 -9.82 -14.26
N ASP A 524 14.35 -10.00 -13.37
CA ASP A 524 13.64 -11.24 -13.07
C ASP A 524 12.19 -10.94 -12.66
N MET A 525 11.34 -11.96 -12.73
CA MET A 525 9.93 -11.94 -12.35
C MET A 525 9.74 -12.46 -10.92
N ASN A 526 8.83 -11.84 -10.17
CA ASN A 526 8.41 -12.30 -8.86
C ASN A 526 7.48 -13.51 -8.95
N TYR A 527 7.65 -14.44 -8.02
CA TYR A 527 6.71 -15.56 -7.84
C TYR A 527 5.49 -15.20 -6.99
N SER A 528 5.59 -14.15 -6.18
CA SER A 528 4.56 -13.72 -5.23
C SER A 528 4.46 -12.20 -5.12
N TYR A 529 3.35 -11.73 -4.58
CA TYR A 529 3.08 -10.33 -4.28
C TYR A 529 2.52 -10.18 -2.86
N VAL A 530 2.66 -8.98 -2.28
CA VAL A 530 1.98 -8.61 -1.04
C VAL A 530 0.59 -8.08 -1.39
N SER A 531 -0.45 -8.66 -0.78
CA SER A 531 -1.83 -8.23 -0.94
C SER A 531 -2.11 -6.92 -0.21
N SER A 532 -3.23 -6.27 -0.52
CA SER A 532 -3.68 -5.06 0.20
C SER A 532 -3.86 -5.27 1.71
N ASN A 533 -3.99 -6.54 2.15
CA ASN A 533 -4.10 -6.91 3.57
C ASN A 533 -2.73 -7.19 4.22
N GLY A 534 -1.63 -7.13 3.47
CA GLY A 534 -0.27 -7.40 3.93
C GLY A 534 0.15 -8.88 3.86
N GLU A 535 -0.63 -9.75 3.23
CA GLU A 535 -0.32 -11.19 3.11
C GLU A 535 0.47 -11.47 1.83
N ILE A 536 1.41 -12.42 1.88
CA ILE A 536 2.16 -12.85 0.69
C ILE A 536 1.32 -13.87 -0.08
N MET A 537 0.96 -13.51 -1.32
CA MET A 537 0.11 -14.29 -2.22
C MET A 537 0.91 -14.71 -3.46
N PRO A 538 0.74 -15.94 -3.97
CA PRO A 538 1.31 -16.33 -5.26
C PRO A 538 0.55 -15.64 -6.41
N TYR A 539 1.24 -15.39 -7.52
CA TYR A 539 0.58 -14.96 -8.75
C TYR A 539 -0.34 -16.06 -9.33
N LYS A 540 -1.39 -15.65 -10.06
CA LYS A 540 -2.28 -16.58 -10.78
C LYS A 540 -1.59 -17.31 -11.93
N GLN A 541 -0.60 -16.66 -12.54
CA GLN A 541 0.25 -17.30 -13.55
C GLN A 541 0.98 -18.48 -12.91
N SER A 542 1.07 -19.60 -13.63
CA SER A 542 1.68 -20.80 -13.07
C SER A 542 3.15 -20.55 -12.71
N THR A 543 3.60 -21.11 -11.58
CA THR A 543 5.00 -21.07 -11.17
C THR A 543 5.94 -21.56 -12.27
N GLY A 544 5.51 -22.56 -13.05
CA GLY A 544 6.25 -23.06 -14.20
C GLY A 544 6.47 -22.00 -15.29
N SER A 545 5.46 -21.18 -15.60
CA SER A 545 5.58 -20.13 -16.60
C SER A 545 6.49 -18.98 -16.12
N ILE A 546 6.41 -18.60 -14.84
CA ILE A 546 7.30 -17.59 -14.25
C ILE A 546 8.75 -18.12 -14.21
N SER A 547 8.94 -19.38 -13.86
CA SER A 547 10.26 -20.04 -13.88
C SER A 547 10.89 -20.05 -15.27
N THR A 548 10.10 -20.37 -16.31
CA THR A 548 10.56 -20.29 -17.71
C THR A 548 11.01 -18.87 -18.07
N LEU A 549 10.23 -17.84 -17.72
CA LEU A 549 10.61 -16.45 -17.97
C LEU A 549 11.91 -16.06 -17.26
N ASN A 550 12.12 -16.49 -16.01
CA ASN A 550 13.36 -16.23 -15.28
C ASN A 550 14.55 -17.00 -15.87
N SER A 551 14.35 -18.23 -16.35
CA SER A 551 15.37 -18.98 -17.09
C SER A 551 15.77 -18.29 -18.40
N ASN A 552 14.78 -17.74 -19.12
CA ASN A 552 15.00 -16.96 -20.33
C ASN A 552 15.75 -15.66 -20.02
N ALA A 553 15.33 -14.94 -18.97
CA ALA A 553 15.99 -13.74 -18.48
C ALA A 553 17.45 -14.00 -18.14
N LEU A 554 17.75 -15.04 -17.37
CA LEU A 554 19.12 -15.45 -17.05
C LEU A 554 19.96 -15.66 -18.31
N SER A 555 19.41 -16.34 -19.32
CA SER A 555 20.12 -16.66 -20.56
C SER A 555 20.46 -15.40 -21.37
N LEU A 556 19.49 -14.50 -21.55
CA LEU A 556 19.67 -13.28 -22.34
C LEU A 556 20.47 -12.21 -21.58
N ASN A 557 20.28 -12.09 -20.27
CA ASN A 557 21.12 -11.25 -19.39
C ASN A 557 22.59 -11.66 -19.48
N SER A 558 22.88 -12.96 -19.44
CA SER A 558 24.26 -13.48 -19.59
C SER A 558 24.87 -13.10 -20.95
N CYS A 559 24.10 -13.21 -22.04
CA CYS A 559 24.56 -12.78 -23.36
C CYS A 559 24.91 -11.28 -23.38
N LEU A 560 24.09 -10.44 -22.74
CA LEU A 560 24.33 -9.00 -22.67
C LEU A 560 25.59 -8.67 -21.84
N MET A 561 25.78 -9.33 -20.69
CA MET A 561 26.96 -9.18 -19.84
C MET A 561 28.25 -9.65 -20.54
N GLU A 562 28.22 -10.79 -21.23
CA GLU A 562 29.34 -11.29 -22.03
C GLU A 562 29.71 -10.33 -23.16
N THR A 563 28.69 -9.71 -23.79
CA THR A 563 28.88 -8.76 -24.88
C THR A 563 29.48 -7.44 -24.38
N PHE A 564 29.11 -6.97 -23.19
CA PHE A 564 29.56 -5.70 -22.62
C PHE A 564 30.33 -5.90 -21.28
N PRO A 565 31.52 -6.53 -21.31
CA PRO A 565 32.27 -6.86 -20.08
C PRO A 565 32.75 -5.63 -19.28
N LYS A 566 32.75 -4.42 -19.85
CA LYS A 566 33.10 -3.17 -19.15
C LYS A 566 31.89 -2.35 -18.71
N ALA A 567 30.67 -2.79 -19.03
CA ALA A 567 29.46 -2.16 -18.52
C ALA A 567 29.30 -2.42 -17.02
N TYR A 568 28.64 -1.50 -16.33
CA TYR A 568 28.28 -1.69 -14.93
C TYR A 568 26.98 -2.49 -14.83
N ILE A 569 26.83 -3.23 -13.74
CA ILE A 569 25.67 -4.10 -13.50
C ILE A 569 24.83 -3.51 -12.39
N LEU A 570 23.55 -3.31 -12.66
CA LEU A 570 22.50 -3.03 -11.67
C LEU A 570 21.73 -4.33 -11.45
N ASP A 571 21.93 -4.96 -10.29
CA ASP A 571 21.32 -6.25 -9.95
C ASP A 571 20.60 -6.16 -8.61
N LEU A 572 19.28 -6.35 -8.64
CA LEU A 572 18.41 -6.40 -7.45
C LEU A 572 17.62 -7.71 -7.39
N ARG A 573 18.06 -8.77 -8.08
CA ARG A 573 17.33 -10.05 -8.13
C ARG A 573 17.28 -10.75 -6.77
N ASP A 574 18.28 -10.52 -5.91
CA ASP A 574 18.30 -10.99 -4.52
C ASP A 574 17.68 -10.01 -3.52
N SER A 575 16.87 -9.04 -3.98
CA SER A 575 16.23 -8.08 -3.08
C SER A 575 15.16 -8.74 -2.20
N LYS A 576 14.88 -8.10 -1.06
CA LYS A 576 13.84 -8.53 -0.10
C LYS A 576 12.40 -8.20 -0.53
N TYR A 577 12.22 -7.58 -1.68
CA TYR A 577 10.93 -7.04 -2.11
C TYR A 577 10.17 -8.07 -2.92
N TYR A 578 8.85 -8.08 -2.73
CA TYR A 578 7.93 -8.91 -3.51
C TYR A 578 7.23 -8.06 -4.58
N GLY A 579 6.34 -8.70 -5.34
CA GLY A 579 5.29 -7.98 -6.05
C GLY A 579 4.36 -7.22 -5.10
N ASP A 580 3.52 -6.34 -5.65
CA ASP A 580 2.60 -5.53 -4.84
C ASP A 580 1.24 -5.40 -5.54
N GLU A 581 0.17 -5.76 -4.81
CA GLU A 581 -1.20 -5.64 -5.30
C GLU A 581 -1.61 -4.18 -5.54
N ASP A 582 -1.08 -3.26 -4.73
CA ASP A 582 -1.37 -1.83 -4.79
C ASP A 582 -0.46 -1.09 -5.78
N MET A 583 0.35 -1.81 -6.57
CA MET A 583 1.27 -1.21 -7.51
C MET A 583 0.53 -0.40 -8.60
N PRO A 584 0.86 0.90 -8.83
CA PRO A 584 0.07 1.79 -9.70
C PRO A 584 -0.03 1.38 -11.17
N LEU A 585 0.90 0.57 -11.66
CA LEU A 585 0.93 0.04 -13.03
C LEU A 585 0.32 -1.37 -13.14
N GLY A 586 -0.20 -1.92 -12.03
CA GLY A 586 -0.94 -3.19 -11.97
C GLY A 586 -0.20 -4.32 -11.27
N ASN A 587 -0.95 -5.30 -10.76
CA ASN A 587 -0.41 -6.47 -10.06
C ASN A 587 0.02 -7.57 -11.05
N ILE A 588 1.27 -7.54 -11.51
CA ILE A 588 1.86 -8.50 -12.45
C ILE A 588 3.31 -8.83 -12.04
N PRO A 589 3.84 -10.02 -12.39
CA PRO A 589 5.10 -10.55 -11.83
C PRO A 589 6.32 -9.63 -11.90
N HIS A 590 6.39 -8.70 -12.84
CA HIS A 590 7.49 -7.75 -13.01
C HIS A 590 7.32 -6.40 -12.28
N HIS A 591 6.24 -6.24 -11.52
CA HIS A 591 5.99 -5.04 -10.72
C HIS A 591 6.22 -5.35 -9.26
N PHE A 592 7.06 -4.54 -8.62
CA PHE A 592 7.54 -4.74 -7.26
C PHE A 592 6.95 -3.71 -6.30
N GLN A 593 7.11 -3.95 -5.00
CA GLN A 593 6.81 -2.98 -3.95
C GLN A 593 7.57 -1.65 -4.12
N SER A 594 6.99 -0.56 -3.62
CA SER A 594 7.59 0.79 -3.65
C SER A 594 9.07 0.84 -3.25
N GLY A 595 9.45 0.12 -2.18
CA GLY A 595 10.82 0.10 -1.69
C GLY A 595 11.84 -0.45 -2.69
N TYR A 596 11.44 -1.35 -3.60
CA TYR A 596 12.32 -1.88 -4.64
C TYR A 596 12.81 -0.78 -5.59
N TYR A 597 11.91 0.10 -6.03
CA TYR A 597 12.26 1.19 -6.94
C TYR A 597 13.10 2.29 -6.27
N GLN A 598 12.95 2.46 -4.95
CA GLN A 598 13.79 3.36 -4.15
C GLN A 598 15.20 2.79 -3.94
N GLU A 599 15.30 1.47 -3.71
CA GLU A 599 16.58 0.77 -3.61
C GLU A 599 17.29 0.78 -4.97
N MET A 600 16.56 0.48 -6.05
CA MET A 600 17.09 0.49 -7.43
C MET A 600 17.66 1.86 -7.81
N LEU A 601 16.96 2.96 -7.52
CA LEU A 601 17.49 4.30 -7.80
C LEU A 601 18.75 4.59 -6.99
N GLY A 602 18.83 4.11 -5.74
CA GLY A 602 20.03 4.28 -4.91
C GLY A 602 21.22 3.48 -5.44
N GLU A 603 21.03 2.20 -5.80
CA GLU A 603 22.09 1.40 -6.42
C GLU A 603 22.54 1.99 -7.77
N PHE A 604 21.60 2.51 -8.57
CA PHE A 604 21.92 3.26 -9.78
C PHE A 604 22.78 4.50 -9.48
N SER A 605 22.46 5.27 -8.44
CA SER A 605 23.26 6.40 -7.98
C SER A 605 24.69 5.98 -7.57
N LYS A 606 24.86 4.88 -6.83
CA LYS A 606 26.19 4.34 -6.44
C LYS A 606 27.03 4.00 -7.65
N ILE A 607 26.44 3.26 -8.59
CA ILE A 607 27.09 2.85 -9.84
C ILE A 607 27.54 4.09 -10.61
N PHE A 608 26.67 5.09 -10.74
CA PHE A 608 27.00 6.33 -11.41
C PHE A 608 28.16 7.09 -10.73
N LEU A 609 28.16 7.20 -9.41
CA LEU A 609 29.27 7.82 -8.68
C LEU A 609 30.60 7.10 -8.90
N LYS A 610 30.57 5.76 -8.93
CA LYS A 610 31.73 4.94 -9.26
C LYS A 610 32.21 5.20 -10.69
N MET A 611 31.30 5.20 -11.67
CA MET A 611 31.59 5.55 -13.07
C MET A 611 32.29 6.90 -13.20
N MET A 612 31.81 7.92 -12.47
CA MET A 612 32.40 9.26 -12.49
C MET A 612 33.81 9.32 -11.89
N ASN A 613 34.11 8.46 -10.91
CA ASN A 613 35.44 8.39 -10.31
C ASN A 613 36.42 7.61 -11.18
N ASP A 614 35.98 6.50 -11.78
CA ASP A 614 36.82 5.69 -12.66
C ASP A 614 37.26 6.52 -13.89
N ASN A 615 36.36 7.34 -14.45
CA ASN A 615 36.66 8.25 -15.57
C ASN A 615 37.54 9.46 -15.23
N LYS A 616 37.87 9.72 -13.95
CA LYS A 616 38.82 10.77 -13.56
C LYS A 616 40.26 10.28 -13.48
N ASN A 617 40.46 8.96 -13.42
CA ASN A 617 41.75 8.32 -13.27
C ASN A 617 42.28 7.71 -14.58
N ASP A 618 41.48 7.75 -15.65
CA ASP A 618 41.85 7.50 -17.05
C ASP A 618 42.05 8.85 -17.78
#